data_AF-A0A540RAH2-F1
#
_entry.id   AF-A0A540RAH2-F1
#
_cell.length_a   1.000
_cell.length_b   1.000
_cell.length_c   1.000
_cell.angle_alpha   90.00
_cell.angle_beta   90.00
_cell.angle_gamma   90.00
#
_symmetry.space_group_name_H-M   'P 1'
#
loop_
_entity.id
_entity.type
_entity.pdbx_description
1 polymer ?
#
loop_
_entity_poly.entity_id
_entity_poly.type
_entity_poly.pdbx_seq_one_letter_code
_entity_poly.pdbx_strand_id
1 'polypeptide(L)'
;MASTLTFAPLADAALPHPAAARHVLASLSRDGIFLRRGTLLLETSYPYGVSFYATAWQWSRADLPLLFELAAAARLLLICDETIVVCGDSFAPATVADYVADGAVHHAAAPAELENIILPQ
;
A
#
# COMPACT_ATOMS: atom_id res chain seq x y z
N MET A 1 19.60 -14.93 -1.59
CA MET A 1 18.62 -15.97 -1.97
C MET A 1 17.35 -15.26 -2.41
N ALA A 2 16.77 -15.61 -3.56
CA ALA A 2 15.50 -15.00 -3.99
C ALA A 2 14.37 -15.53 -3.11
N SER A 3 13.66 -14.63 -2.42
CA SER A 3 12.50 -15.01 -1.60
C SER A 3 11.34 -15.44 -2.51
N THR A 4 10.82 -16.66 -2.30
CA THR A 4 9.67 -17.18 -3.05
C THR A 4 8.42 -16.35 -2.79
N LEU A 5 7.69 -16.02 -3.86
CA LEU A 5 6.39 -15.38 -3.81
C LEU A 5 5.30 -16.44 -3.60
N THR A 6 4.42 -16.21 -2.63
CA THR A 6 3.32 -17.13 -2.27
C THR A 6 2.00 -16.38 -2.17
N PHE A 7 0.91 -17.05 -2.54
CA PHE A 7 -0.46 -16.55 -2.35
C PHE A 7 -1.02 -17.07 -1.02
N ALA A 8 -1.66 -16.20 -0.24
CA ALA A 8 -2.27 -16.57 1.03
C ALA A 8 -3.75 -16.11 1.06
N PRO A 9 -4.66 -16.93 1.61
CA PRO A 9 -6.03 -16.49 1.87
C PRO A 9 -6.07 -15.52 3.05
N LEU A 10 -7.08 -14.64 3.07
CA LEU A 10 -7.25 -13.60 4.10
C LEU A 10 -7.22 -14.14 5.54
N ALA A 11 -7.80 -15.32 5.78
CA ALA A 11 -7.87 -15.92 7.11
C ALA A 11 -6.48 -16.24 7.70
N ASP A 12 -5.49 -16.45 6.83
CA ASP A 12 -4.13 -16.79 7.23
C ASP A 12 -3.21 -15.56 7.28
N ALA A 13 -3.72 -14.40 6.87
CA ALA A 13 -3.00 -13.14 6.85
C ALA A 13 -3.13 -12.44 8.21
N ALA A 14 -2.07 -12.44 9.02
CA ALA A 14 -2.03 -11.73 10.30
C ALA A 14 -1.92 -10.20 10.09
N LEU A 15 -3.00 -9.54 9.66
CA LEU A 15 -2.96 -8.13 9.28
C LEU A 15 -2.85 -7.19 10.49
N PRO A 16 -1.89 -6.24 10.52
CA PRO A 16 -1.88 -5.17 11.50
C PRO A 16 -2.93 -4.10 11.13
N HIS A 17 -3.61 -3.56 12.14
CA HIS A 17 -4.61 -2.48 12.05
C HIS A 17 -5.67 -2.60 10.93
N PRO A 18 -6.35 -3.76 10.78
CA PRO A 18 -7.26 -4.01 9.66
C PRO A 18 -8.48 -3.08 9.62
N ALA A 19 -8.90 -2.52 10.75
CA ALA A 19 -10.11 -1.69 10.82
C ALA A 19 -9.93 -0.30 10.18
N ALA A 20 -8.84 0.41 10.48
CA ALA A 20 -8.58 1.76 9.97
C ALA A 20 -8.34 1.76 8.46
N ALA A 21 -7.46 0.87 7.98
CA ALA A 21 -7.23 0.72 6.54
C ALA A 21 -8.51 0.32 5.80
N ARG A 22 -9.34 -0.57 6.36
CA ARG A 22 -10.64 -0.93 5.75
C ARG A 22 -11.63 0.23 5.73
N HIS A 23 -11.59 1.14 6.71
CA HIS A 23 -12.45 2.31 6.73
C HIS A 23 -12.10 3.26 5.57
N VAL A 24 -10.82 3.59 5.41
CA VAL A 24 -10.31 4.42 4.29
C VAL A 24 -10.62 3.76 2.94
N LEU A 25 -10.57 2.43 2.88
CA LEU A 25 -10.75 1.65 1.66
C LEU A 25 -12.17 1.16 1.42
N ALA A 26 -13.14 1.51 2.27
CA ALA A 26 -14.48 0.90 2.27
C ALA A 26 -15.24 1.08 0.94
N SER A 27 -14.89 2.09 0.16
CA SER A 27 -15.48 2.38 -1.16
C SER A 27 -14.88 1.58 -2.31
N LEU A 28 -13.81 0.80 -2.09
CA LEU A 28 -13.09 0.07 -3.14
C LEU A 28 -13.35 -1.45 -3.06
N SER A 29 -13.80 -2.04 -4.17
CA SER A 29 -13.99 -3.49 -4.28
C SER A 29 -12.65 -4.24 -4.17
N ARG A 30 -12.56 -5.20 -3.25
CA ARG A 30 -11.33 -5.95 -2.96
C ARG A 30 -11.61 -7.44 -2.95
N ASP A 31 -10.80 -8.21 -3.65
CA ASP A 31 -10.95 -9.67 -3.77
C ASP A 31 -10.27 -10.43 -2.62
N GLY A 32 -9.49 -9.75 -1.77
CA GLY A 32 -8.84 -10.35 -0.61
C GLY A 32 -7.71 -11.33 -0.96
N ILE A 33 -7.06 -11.16 -2.11
CA ILE A 33 -5.91 -11.98 -2.53
C ILE A 33 -4.63 -11.38 -1.95
N PHE A 34 -3.86 -12.15 -1.18
CA PHE A 34 -2.60 -11.67 -0.60
C PHE A 34 -1.37 -12.28 -1.26
N LEU A 35 -0.39 -11.45 -1.58
CA LEU A 35 0.95 -11.80 -2.00
C LEU A 35 1.93 -11.69 -0.83
N ARG A 36 2.66 -12.76 -0.56
CA ARG A 36 3.68 -12.81 0.48
C ARG A 36 5.06 -13.08 -0.10
N ARG A 37 6.05 -12.31 0.36
CA ARG A 37 7.48 -12.50 0.09
C ARG A 37 8.29 -12.22 1.36
N GLY A 38 8.70 -13.26 2.08
CA GLY A 38 9.33 -13.09 3.39
C GLY A 38 8.36 -12.45 4.40
N THR A 39 8.74 -11.29 4.94
CA THR A 39 7.90 -10.46 5.82
C THR A 39 6.99 -9.49 5.07
N LEU A 40 7.20 -9.28 3.78
CA LEU A 40 6.33 -8.46 2.95
C LEU A 40 5.01 -9.18 2.69
N LEU A 41 3.90 -8.51 2.99
CA LEU A 41 2.54 -8.98 2.74
C LEU A 41 1.76 -7.87 2.05
N LEU A 42 1.32 -8.11 0.82
CA LEU A 42 0.55 -7.19 -0.01
C LEU A 42 -0.82 -7.77 -0.29
N GLU A 43 -1.91 -7.03 -0.07
CA GLU A 43 -3.24 -7.41 -0.58
C GLU A 43 -3.44 -6.82 -1.96
N THR A 44 -3.65 -7.67 -2.95
CA THR A 44 -3.88 -7.27 -4.32
C THR A 44 -5.37 -7.10 -4.59
N SER A 45 -5.69 -6.08 -5.37
CA SER A 45 -7.02 -5.80 -5.87
C SER A 45 -6.91 -5.44 -7.35
N TYR A 46 -7.97 -5.77 -8.09
CA TYR A 46 -8.13 -5.43 -9.49
C TYR A 46 -9.32 -4.48 -9.68
N PRO A 47 -9.30 -3.27 -9.07
CA PRO A 47 -10.34 -2.30 -9.33
C PRO A 47 -10.37 -2.04 -10.84
N TYR A 48 -11.52 -2.36 -11.45
CA TYR A 48 -11.80 -2.15 -12.88
C TYR A 48 -11.01 -3.04 -13.87
N GLY A 49 -10.31 -4.09 -13.42
CA GLY A 49 -9.80 -5.17 -14.27
C GLY A 49 -8.59 -4.86 -15.17
N VAL A 50 -8.07 -3.63 -15.19
CA VAL A 50 -6.92 -3.23 -16.03
C VAL A 50 -5.66 -2.85 -15.26
N SER A 51 -5.80 -2.52 -13.97
CA SER A 51 -4.69 -2.06 -13.15
C SER A 51 -4.53 -2.93 -11.90
N PHE A 52 -3.29 -3.30 -11.62
CA PHE A 52 -2.91 -3.99 -10.41
C PHE A 52 -2.68 -2.97 -9.30
N TYR A 53 -3.47 -3.05 -8.24
CA TYR A 53 -3.23 -2.26 -7.03
C TYR A 53 -2.99 -3.21 -5.89
N ALA A 54 -2.02 -2.89 -5.05
CA ALA A 54 -1.86 -3.60 -3.80
C ALA A 54 -1.84 -2.66 -2.58
N THR A 55 -2.18 -3.20 -1.41
CA THR A 55 -2.02 -2.53 -0.11
C THR A 55 -1.01 -3.30 0.70
N ALA A 56 0.03 -2.62 1.17
CA ALA A 56 1.05 -3.23 2.01
C ALA A 56 0.55 -3.35 3.45
N TRP A 57 0.41 -4.58 3.91
CA TRP A 57 -0.07 -4.91 5.27
C TRP A 57 1.07 -5.24 6.22
N GLN A 58 2.13 -5.87 5.73
CA GLN A 58 3.35 -6.11 6.52
C GLN A 58 4.56 -5.84 5.63
N TRP A 59 5.60 -5.26 6.21
CA TRP A 59 6.83 -4.92 5.51
C TRP A 59 7.94 -4.66 6.52
N SER A 60 9.17 -4.58 6.04
CA SER A 60 10.35 -4.22 6.79
C SER A 60 11.07 -3.03 6.13
N ARG A 61 12.01 -2.40 6.84
CA ARG A 61 12.84 -1.32 6.27
C ARG A 61 13.56 -1.74 4.97
N ALA A 62 13.88 -3.03 4.81
CA ALA A 62 14.50 -3.54 3.58
C ALA A 62 13.56 -3.53 2.36
N ASP A 63 12.25 -3.42 2.57
CA ASP A 63 11.24 -3.40 1.51
C ASP A 63 10.95 -1.99 0.98
N LEU A 64 11.42 -0.94 1.65
CA LEU A 64 11.16 0.47 1.30
C LEU A 64 11.48 0.83 -0.16
N PRO A 65 12.63 0.43 -0.75
CA PRO A 65 12.89 0.72 -2.17
C PRO A 65 11.84 0.12 -3.10
N LEU A 66 11.43 -1.13 -2.84
CA LEU A 66 10.42 -1.81 -3.64
C LEU A 66 9.02 -1.18 -3.46
N LEU A 67 8.65 -0.84 -2.22
CA LEU A 67 7.38 -0.16 -1.94
C LEU A 67 7.30 1.19 -2.66
N PHE A 68 8.39 1.97 -2.61
CA PHE A 68 8.48 3.24 -3.33
C PHE A 68 8.35 3.05 -4.84
N GLU A 69 9.10 2.13 -5.45
CA GLU A 69 9.05 1.88 -6.90
C GLU A 69 7.64 1.46 -7.35
N LEU A 70 6.98 0.56 -6.61
CA LEU A 70 5.63 0.11 -6.96
C LEU A 70 4.60 1.24 -6.80
N ALA A 71 4.71 2.04 -5.73
CA ALA A 71 3.81 3.17 -5.50
C ALA A 71 4.01 4.28 -6.54
N ALA A 72 5.27 4.61 -6.85
CA ALA A 72 5.65 5.57 -7.89
C ALA A 72 5.32 5.10 -9.32
N ALA A 73 5.02 3.82 -9.51
CA ALA A 73 4.47 3.29 -10.75
C ALA A 73 2.93 3.20 -10.78
N ALA A 74 2.24 3.75 -9.77
CA ALA A 74 0.79 3.60 -9.58
C ALA A 74 0.31 2.14 -9.45
N ARG A 75 1.18 1.22 -9.01
CA ARG A 75 0.90 -0.22 -8.86
C ARG A 75 0.67 -0.65 -7.41
N LEU A 76 0.92 0.25 -6.47
CA LEU A 76 0.76 0.02 -5.03
C LEU A 76 0.14 1.27 -4.40
N LEU A 77 -0.91 1.08 -3.63
CA LEU A 77 -1.49 2.10 -2.78
C LEU A 77 -0.92 1.92 -1.36
N LEU A 78 -0.13 2.89 -0.92
CA LEU A 78 0.44 2.92 0.42
C LEU A 78 -0.51 3.66 1.35
N ILE A 79 -0.99 2.96 2.39
CA ILE A 79 -1.79 3.53 3.47
C ILE A 79 -1.09 3.17 4.76
N CYS A 80 -0.77 4.18 5.56
CA CYS A 80 -0.25 4.04 6.91
C CYS A 80 -1.24 4.70 7.85
N ASP A 81 -1.83 3.91 8.75
CA ASP A 81 -2.98 4.32 9.58
C ASP A 81 -4.14 4.87 8.74
N GLU A 82 -4.32 6.20 8.75
CA GLU A 82 -5.35 6.94 8.02
C GLU A 82 -4.75 7.84 6.93
N THR A 83 -3.45 7.68 6.66
CA THR A 83 -2.69 8.50 5.72
C THR A 83 -2.42 7.74 4.43
N ILE A 84 -2.79 8.32 3.30
CA ILE A 84 -2.38 7.85 1.98
C ILE A 84 -1.04 8.49 1.62
N VAL A 85 -0.09 7.68 1.17
CA VAL A 85 1.21 8.16 0.68
C VAL A 85 1.27 8.02 -0.84
N VAL A 86 1.41 9.14 -1.52
CA VAL A 86 1.66 9.22 -2.96
C VAL A 86 3.16 9.28 -3.20
N CYS A 87 3.70 8.34 -3.95
CA CYS A 87 5.12 8.31 -4.28
C CYS A 87 5.37 8.80 -5.70
N GLY A 88 6.45 9.54 -5.91
CA GLY A 88 6.83 10.05 -7.23
C GLY A 88 5.76 10.93 -7.87
N ASP A 89 5.72 10.95 -9.20
CA ASP A 89 4.83 11.85 -9.97
C ASP A 89 3.62 11.13 -10.60
N SER A 90 3.37 9.88 -10.21
CA SER A 90 2.32 9.05 -10.83
C SER A 90 0.91 9.56 -10.55
N PHE A 91 0.73 10.29 -9.47
CA PHE A 91 -0.52 10.97 -9.14
C PHE A 91 -0.23 12.37 -8.61
N ALA A 92 -1.02 13.35 -9.02
CA ALA A 92 -1.05 14.62 -8.31
C ALA A 92 -1.69 14.38 -6.93
N PRO A 93 -1.06 14.76 -5.80
CA PRO A 93 -1.61 14.56 -4.46
C PRO A 93 -3.03 15.13 -4.30
N ALA A 94 -3.30 16.28 -4.95
CA ALA A 94 -4.62 16.91 -4.97
C ALA A 94 -5.72 16.01 -5.57
N THR A 95 -5.40 15.28 -6.64
CA THR A 95 -6.34 14.34 -7.27
C THR A 95 -6.66 13.18 -6.35
N VAL A 96 -5.69 12.70 -5.56
CA VAL A 96 -5.93 11.61 -4.60
C VAL A 96 -6.79 12.10 -3.44
N ALA A 97 -6.53 13.31 -2.94
CA ALA A 97 -7.27 13.90 -1.84
C ALA A 97 -8.79 13.97 -2.11
N ASP A 98 -9.20 14.22 -3.36
CA ASP A 98 -10.62 14.24 -3.76
C ASP A 98 -11.32 12.87 -3.63
N TYR A 99 -10.57 11.77 -3.58
CA TYR A 99 -11.11 10.40 -3.43
C TYR A 99 -11.02 9.85 -2.00
N VAL A 100 -10.41 10.57 -1.06
CA VAL A 100 -10.29 10.13 0.34
C VAL A 100 -11.33 10.85 1.18
N ALA A 101 -12.21 10.09 1.83
CA ALA A 101 -13.29 10.66 2.63
C ALA A 101 -12.80 11.40 3.88
N ASP A 102 -11.78 10.87 4.59
CA ASP A 102 -11.34 11.36 5.91
C ASP A 102 -9.83 11.17 6.20
N GLY A 103 -8.97 11.10 5.17
CA GLY A 103 -7.54 10.76 5.34
C GLY A 103 -6.57 11.86 4.90
N ALA A 104 -5.40 11.92 5.54
CA ALA A 104 -4.31 12.82 5.12
C ALA A 104 -3.60 12.25 3.88
N VAL A 105 -3.22 13.11 2.94
CA VAL A 105 -2.42 12.72 1.77
C VAL A 105 -1.03 13.31 1.90
N HIS A 106 -0.02 12.44 1.94
CA HIS A 106 1.39 12.83 1.97
C HIS A 106 2.05 12.48 0.65
N HIS A 107 3.04 13.28 0.25
CA HIS A 107 3.86 13.03 -0.92
C HIS A 107 5.27 12.63 -0.51
N ALA A 108 5.81 11.61 -1.18
CA ALA A 108 7.21 11.20 -1.06
C ALA A 108 7.86 11.21 -2.44
N ALA A 109 8.86 12.06 -2.65
CA ALA A 109 9.60 12.12 -3.92
C ALA A 109 10.75 11.09 -3.99
N ALA A 110 11.16 10.52 -2.85
CA ALA A 110 12.22 9.52 -2.76
C ALA A 110 11.98 8.47 -1.65
N PRO A 111 12.64 7.29 -1.69
CA PRO A 111 12.50 6.27 -0.65
C PRO A 111 12.81 6.77 0.77
N ALA A 112 13.76 7.70 0.92
CA ALA A 112 14.11 8.27 2.23
C ALA A 112 12.99 9.17 2.80
N GLU A 113 12.22 9.83 1.94
CA GLU A 113 11.06 10.61 2.38
C GLU A 113 9.89 9.69 2.75
N LEU A 114 9.68 8.63 1.97
CA LEU A 114 8.71 7.59 2.29
C LEU A 114 8.99 7.01 3.68
N GLU A 115 10.26 6.69 3.97
CA GLU A 115 10.69 6.19 5.27
C GLU A 115 10.27 7.09 6.43
N ASN A 116 10.48 8.40 6.30
CA ASN A 116 10.11 9.38 7.35
C ASN A 116 8.59 9.49 7.56
N ILE A 117 7.78 9.09 6.57
CA ILE A 117 6.32 9.15 6.64
C ILE A 117 5.74 7.88 7.27
N ILE A 118 6.25 6.70 6.88
CA ILE A 118 5.65 5.41 7.25
C ILE A 118 6.32 4.70 8.44
N LEU A 119 7.49 5.17 8.89
CA LEU A 119 8.08 4.75 10.16
C LEU A 119 7.96 5.90 11.17
N PRO A 120 7.09 5.78 12.20
CA PRO A 120 7.11 6.75 13.29
C PRO A 120 8.48 6.71 13.97
N GLN A 121 9.02 7.90 14.28
CA GLN A 121 10.22 8.08 15.11
C GLN A 121 10.00 7.55 16.52
#